data_AF-A0A1F3SQ55-F1
#
_entry.id   AF-A0A1F3SQ55-F1
#
_cell.length_a   1.000
_cell.length_b   1.000
_cell.length_c   1.000
_cell.angle_alpha   90.00
_cell.angle_beta   90.00
_cell.angle_gamma   90.00
#
_symmetry.space_group_name_H-M   'P 1'
#
loop_
_entity.id
_entity.type
_entity.pdbx_description
1 polymer ?
#
loop_
_entity_poly.entity_id
_entity_poly.type
_entity_poly.pdbx_seq_one_letter_code
_entity_poly.pdbx_strand_id
1 'polypeptide(L)'
;MAFSRHLFLIFAFIFAADLSSAASLLPACGNQVYQTGENYQSYYQQSGRAGCMKDWAVLIYMAADNELTPYALWDLYEMESRLTGEANLGASTASVDVVVELDTFARTGVQRYHIFQGNETYDPHLRLEDFQKKSEKDIHSPLVKWFPETGEGSLRNQKKRFQEFLLWSQKKYPAKKYMVVIWGHGEGYIGQHSETPDLRELLPREKATSNLLNRDMVYLDLLDQMDPAKFVIAGKPFGGVAFDYSDKTYLDIPSIRKILADFNQHRGKDTQVEILAFDACLMQSLEVATELMDVASYLVGSEQIQNYLGLPYRKLLDSLQRSPESYTMAKQIPLMVGQAYADGGYQAVVDPKMARTFTVSTLILSEMRRHLLPAMLELSQALKAYLEEDFTHPMELSYILQESASFRGEGRDLGIFLGTILKLLYEEERQRGLSVAGEELRSKVQNTLQALQRSMASYAYGDAYVNPGTDENRSYLLGFFKGVTVWIPGNPDLFLAREKEMSTAALFTLKGSEPKWQDWLSGLLSPVE
;
A
#
# COMPACT_ATOMS: atom_id res chain seq x y z
N MET A 1 68.73 -12.35 -40.82
CA MET A 1 68.17 -13.48 -40.05
C MET A 1 68.83 -13.50 -38.68
N ALA A 2 68.07 -13.90 -37.65
CA ALA A 2 68.43 -14.05 -36.24
C ALA A 2 68.51 -12.75 -35.41
N PHE A 3 67.44 -12.50 -34.63
CA PHE A 3 67.58 -11.92 -33.30
C PHE A 3 66.82 -12.79 -32.28
N SER A 4 67.52 -13.06 -31.19
CA SER A 4 67.22 -13.94 -30.06
C SER A 4 65.88 -13.61 -29.39
N ARG A 5 65.03 -14.63 -29.17
CA ARG A 5 63.88 -14.57 -28.25
C ARG A 5 64.25 -15.35 -26.99
N HIS A 6 64.41 -14.63 -25.88
CA HIS A 6 64.54 -15.21 -24.55
C HIS A 6 63.17 -15.65 -24.02
N LEU A 7 63.18 -16.87 -23.49
CA LEU A 7 62.12 -17.58 -22.79
C LEU A 7 62.10 -17.07 -21.33
N PHE A 8 60.94 -16.62 -20.84
CA PHE A 8 60.68 -16.55 -19.40
C PHE A 8 59.25 -17.02 -19.12
N LEU A 9 59.17 -18.22 -18.53
CA LEU A 9 57.99 -18.76 -17.87
C LEU A 9 57.78 -17.98 -16.56
N ILE A 10 56.63 -17.33 -16.41
CA ILE A 10 56.13 -16.88 -15.11
C ILE A 10 54.73 -17.47 -14.95
N PHE A 11 54.61 -18.37 -13.99
CA PHE A 11 53.35 -18.87 -13.44
C PHE A 11 52.59 -17.68 -12.83
N ALA A 12 51.43 -17.34 -13.39
CA ALA A 12 50.47 -16.44 -12.76
C ALA A 12 49.28 -17.26 -12.24
N PHE A 13 49.40 -17.73 -11.00
CA PHE A 13 48.23 -17.99 -10.16
C PHE A 13 47.67 -16.62 -9.76
N ILE A 14 46.62 -16.16 -10.44
CA ILE A 14 45.80 -15.07 -9.92
C ILE A 14 44.51 -15.71 -9.42
N PHE A 15 44.38 -15.69 -8.10
CA PHE A 15 43.17 -15.99 -7.34
C PHE A 15 41.97 -15.26 -7.98
N ALA A 16 41.06 -16.01 -8.59
CA ALA A 16 39.66 -15.61 -8.61
C ALA A 16 39.20 -15.68 -7.15
N ALA A 17 39.13 -14.54 -6.47
CA ALA A 17 38.44 -14.47 -5.19
C ALA A 17 36.96 -14.72 -5.48
N ASP A 18 36.55 -15.94 -5.18
CA ASP A 18 35.17 -16.36 -5.03
C ASP A 18 34.51 -15.43 -4.01
N LEU A 19 33.76 -14.42 -4.47
CA LEU A 19 32.94 -13.53 -3.64
C LEU A 19 31.61 -14.23 -3.28
N SER A 20 31.71 -15.51 -2.93
CA SER A 20 30.64 -16.26 -2.32
C SER A 20 31.13 -16.77 -0.95
N SER A 21 30.38 -16.42 0.09
CA SER A 21 30.63 -16.70 1.52
C SER A 21 31.47 -15.67 2.30
N ALA A 22 30.77 -14.68 2.86
CA ALA A 22 30.80 -14.34 4.29
C ALA A 22 30.00 -13.03 4.49
N ALA A 23 28.68 -13.11 4.48
CA ALA A 23 27.90 -12.09 5.17
C ALA A 23 28.16 -12.30 6.66
N SER A 24 29.24 -11.69 7.18
CA SER A 24 29.44 -11.59 8.62
C SER A 24 28.25 -10.78 9.16
N LEU A 25 27.27 -11.49 9.74
CA LEU A 25 26.15 -10.86 10.45
C LEU A 25 26.77 -9.91 11.47
N LEU A 26 26.54 -8.60 11.29
CA LEU A 26 27.04 -7.61 12.22
C LEU A 26 26.59 -7.98 13.65
N PRO A 27 27.41 -7.74 14.67
CA PRO A 27 27.04 -8.00 16.06
C PRO A 27 25.78 -7.20 16.44
N ALA A 28 25.05 -7.64 17.47
CA ALA A 28 23.96 -6.85 18.02
C ALA A 28 24.46 -5.50 18.55
N CYS A 29 23.67 -4.44 18.38
CA CYS A 29 24.00 -3.15 18.96
C CYS A 29 23.95 -3.19 20.49
N GLY A 30 24.78 -2.39 21.14
CA GLY A 30 24.70 -2.15 22.58
C GLY A 30 23.50 -1.26 22.96
N ASN A 31 23.26 -1.11 24.27
CA ASN A 31 22.10 -0.36 24.79
C ASN A 31 22.28 1.17 24.80
N GLN A 32 23.15 1.72 23.96
CA GLN A 32 23.31 3.18 23.87
C GLN A 32 22.12 3.80 23.12
N VAL A 33 21.56 4.85 23.70
CA VAL A 33 20.43 5.60 23.16
C VAL A 33 20.84 7.06 23.05
N TYR A 34 20.46 7.71 21.95
CA TYR A 34 20.71 9.13 21.73
C TYR A 34 20.05 9.97 22.83
N GLN A 35 20.79 10.92 23.37
CA GLN A 35 20.30 11.89 24.34
C GLN A 35 20.02 13.23 23.65
N THR A 36 18.81 13.75 23.80
CA THR A 36 18.43 15.05 23.23
C THR A 36 19.44 16.13 23.60
N GLY A 37 20.01 16.80 22.58
CA GLY A 37 20.99 17.87 22.74
C GLY A 37 22.46 17.42 22.67
N GLU A 38 22.75 16.12 22.62
CA GLU A 38 24.11 15.66 22.34
C GLU A 38 24.49 15.77 20.86
N ASN A 39 25.79 15.79 20.57
CA ASN A 39 26.28 15.80 19.19
C ASN A 39 26.01 14.44 18.51
N TYR A 40 25.21 14.46 17.45
CA TYR A 40 24.81 13.25 16.74
C TYR A 40 25.99 12.45 16.16
N GLN A 41 27.04 13.11 15.65
CA GLN A 41 28.20 12.39 15.10
C GLN A 41 28.96 11.66 16.20
N SER A 42 29.09 12.27 17.38
CA SER A 42 29.68 11.62 18.54
C SER A 42 28.87 10.41 18.99
N TYR A 43 27.54 10.53 19.13
CA TYR A 43 26.65 9.40 19.41
C TYR A 43 26.80 8.28 18.37
N TYR A 44 26.76 8.61 17.09
CA TYR A 44 26.79 7.64 16.01
C TYR A 44 28.12 6.89 15.93
N GLN A 45 29.24 7.56 16.21
CA GLN A 45 30.56 6.94 16.28
C GLN A 45 30.72 6.06 17.53
N GLN A 46 30.32 6.56 18.70
CA GLN A 46 30.47 5.84 19.98
C GLN A 46 29.62 4.57 20.03
N SER A 47 28.40 4.63 19.50
CA SER A 47 27.51 3.48 19.37
C SER A 47 27.99 2.46 18.35
N GLY A 48 28.95 2.82 17.49
CA GLY A 48 29.39 1.98 16.38
C GLY A 48 28.24 1.62 15.46
N ARG A 49 27.22 2.48 15.30
CA ARG A 49 25.90 2.11 14.76
C ARG A 49 25.98 1.43 13.39
N ALA A 50 26.83 1.91 12.47
CA ALA A 50 26.99 1.28 11.15
C ALA A 50 27.56 -0.16 11.20
N GLY A 51 28.24 -0.52 12.29
CA GLY A 51 28.92 -1.80 12.49
C GLY A 51 28.14 -2.80 13.36
N CYS A 52 26.88 -2.52 13.69
CA CYS A 52 26.03 -3.41 14.48
C CYS A 52 24.62 -3.54 13.88
N MET A 53 23.86 -4.55 14.29
CA MET A 53 22.46 -4.75 13.90
C MET A 53 21.50 -4.48 15.06
N LYS A 54 20.44 -3.72 14.76
CA LYS A 54 19.24 -3.63 15.58
C LYS A 54 18.19 -4.66 15.12
N ASP A 55 17.16 -4.88 15.93
CA ASP A 55 16.11 -5.83 15.58
C ASP A 55 15.24 -5.30 14.43
N TRP A 56 14.90 -4.02 14.47
CA TRP A 56 14.12 -3.35 13.41
C TRP A 56 14.76 -2.04 12.96
N ALA A 57 14.55 -1.72 11.68
CA ALA A 57 14.62 -0.37 11.17
C ALA A 57 13.30 -0.03 10.47
N VAL A 58 12.70 1.09 10.85
CA VAL A 58 11.52 1.67 10.21
C VAL A 58 12.00 2.80 9.30
N LEU A 59 11.82 2.64 8.00
CA LEU A 59 12.26 3.56 6.96
C LEU A 59 11.04 4.25 6.38
N ILE A 60 10.87 5.54 6.62
CA ILE A 60 9.69 6.30 6.21
C ILE A 60 10.10 7.30 5.11
N TYR A 61 9.52 7.15 3.93
CA TYR A 61 9.79 8.00 2.78
C TYR A 61 8.61 8.95 2.55
N MET A 62 8.76 10.22 2.93
CA MET A 62 7.72 11.25 2.86
C MET A 62 7.90 12.14 1.65
N ALA A 63 7.09 11.91 0.61
CA ALA A 63 7.00 12.77 -0.56
C ALA A 63 5.94 13.86 -0.34
N ALA A 64 6.35 14.94 0.30
CA ALA A 64 5.45 16.00 0.77
C ALA A 64 5.64 17.33 0.02
N ASP A 65 6.36 17.37 -1.12
CA ASP A 65 6.42 18.53 -2.03
C ASP A 65 5.10 18.71 -2.79
N ASN A 66 4.08 19.03 -2.00
CA ASN A 66 2.67 19.20 -2.32
C ASN A 66 1.93 19.72 -1.07
N GLU A 67 0.60 19.75 -1.10
CA GLU A 67 -0.25 20.21 -0.01
C GLU A 67 -0.19 19.34 1.25
N LEU A 68 0.49 18.20 1.21
CA LEU A 68 0.59 17.29 2.34
C LEU A 68 1.71 17.67 3.34
N THR A 69 2.61 18.62 3.03
CA THR A 69 3.68 19.04 3.97
C THR A 69 3.22 19.27 5.41
N PRO A 70 2.12 20.00 5.69
CA PRO A 70 1.67 20.18 7.08
C PRO A 70 1.39 18.86 7.80
N TYR A 71 0.90 17.85 7.09
CA TYR A 71 0.65 16.53 7.66
C TYR A 71 1.94 15.73 7.87
N ALA A 72 2.91 15.81 6.95
CA ALA A 72 4.23 15.21 7.18
C ALA A 72 4.91 15.79 8.44
N LEU A 73 4.80 17.11 8.65
CA LEU A 73 5.27 17.76 9.87
C LEU A 73 4.46 17.35 11.11
N TRP A 74 3.18 17.06 10.96
CA TRP A 74 2.34 16.52 12.03
C TRP A 74 2.77 15.10 12.41
N ASP A 75 2.98 14.22 11.45
CA ASP A 75 3.43 12.84 11.69
C ASP A 75 4.80 12.82 12.39
N LEU A 76 5.72 13.69 11.97
CA LEU A 76 7.01 13.86 12.64
C LEU A 76 6.87 14.36 14.07
N TYR A 77 6.04 15.38 14.30
CA TYR A 77 5.71 15.82 15.66
C TYR A 77 5.06 14.70 16.47
N GLU A 78 4.23 13.86 15.84
CA GLU A 78 3.61 12.72 16.49
C GLU A 78 4.68 11.73 17.00
N MET A 79 5.65 11.39 16.16
CA MET A 79 6.77 10.49 16.50
C MET A 79 7.69 11.08 17.57
N GLU A 80 7.97 12.38 17.53
CA GLU A 80 8.87 13.05 18.49
C GLU A 80 8.21 13.24 19.88
N SER A 81 6.88 13.34 19.94
CA SER A 81 6.17 13.68 21.18
C SER A 81 5.90 12.48 22.10
N ARG A 82 5.98 12.71 23.42
CA ARG A 82 5.61 11.75 24.48
C ARG A 82 4.11 11.70 24.72
N LEU A 83 3.59 10.55 25.17
CA LEU A 83 2.26 10.49 25.77
C LEU A 83 2.30 10.88 27.25
N THR A 84 1.28 11.61 27.70
CA THR A 84 1.10 11.93 29.12
C THR A 84 0.93 10.65 29.94
N GLY A 85 1.79 10.44 30.92
CA GLY A 85 1.63 9.37 31.91
C GLY A 85 2.02 7.96 31.44
N GLU A 86 2.59 7.80 30.25
CA GLU A 86 3.08 6.51 29.75
C GLU A 86 4.59 6.51 29.53
N ALA A 87 5.25 5.36 29.75
CA ALA A 87 6.64 5.12 29.39
C ALA A 87 6.84 4.89 27.88
N ASN A 88 6.00 5.53 27.05
CA ASN A 88 5.87 5.27 25.62
C ASN A 88 7.18 5.53 24.88
N LEU A 89 7.56 4.61 24.00
CA LEU A 89 8.77 4.68 23.19
C LEU A 89 8.45 4.93 21.70
N GLY A 90 7.82 6.06 21.37
CA GLY A 90 7.31 6.37 20.02
C GLY A 90 8.35 6.68 18.93
N ALA A 91 9.64 6.43 19.15
CA ALA A 91 10.73 6.77 18.22
C ALA A 91 11.92 5.79 18.35
N SER A 92 13.09 6.09 17.79
CA SER A 92 14.27 5.20 17.84
C SER A 92 14.71 4.86 19.28
N THR A 93 15.06 3.60 19.51
CA THR A 93 15.53 3.07 20.82
C THR A 93 16.73 2.14 20.65
N ALA A 94 17.13 1.40 21.69
CA ALA A 94 18.25 0.46 21.61
C ALA A 94 18.02 -0.66 20.58
N SER A 95 16.78 -1.08 20.33
CA SER A 95 16.43 -2.20 19.45
C SER A 95 15.77 -1.81 18.12
N VAL A 96 15.37 -0.54 17.96
CA VAL A 96 14.69 -0.02 16.76
C VAL A 96 15.35 1.29 16.31
N ASP A 97 15.59 1.46 15.01
CA ASP A 97 15.80 2.78 14.41
C ASP A 97 14.57 3.23 13.63
N VAL A 98 14.28 4.51 13.67
CA VAL A 98 13.27 5.19 12.87
C VAL A 98 13.98 6.25 12.04
N VAL A 99 13.95 6.10 10.72
CA VAL A 99 14.69 6.95 9.79
C VAL A 99 13.71 7.50 8.76
N VAL A 100 13.70 8.81 8.60
CA VAL A 100 12.77 9.50 7.69
C VAL A 100 13.57 10.20 6.60
N GLU A 101 13.13 10.09 5.35
CA GLU A 101 13.46 11.06 4.31
C GLU A 101 12.24 11.94 4.04
N LEU A 102 12.44 13.26 4.03
CA LEU A 102 11.42 14.27 3.88
C LEU A 102 11.79 15.20 2.73
N ASP A 103 10.80 15.46 1.87
CA ASP A 103 10.83 16.52 0.87
C ASP A 103 9.55 17.33 0.97
N THR A 104 9.63 18.65 1.15
CA THR A 104 8.49 19.54 1.47
C THR A 104 8.25 20.55 0.36
N PHE A 105 7.06 21.17 0.33
CA PHE A 105 6.75 22.24 -0.65
C PHE A 105 7.61 23.49 -0.48
N ALA A 106 8.29 23.65 0.67
CA ALA A 106 9.18 24.78 0.90
C ALA A 106 10.45 24.70 0.05
N ARG A 107 10.74 23.52 -0.53
CA ARG A 107 11.85 23.28 -1.46
C ARG A 107 13.20 23.69 -0.86
N THR A 108 13.39 23.35 0.42
CA THR A 108 14.65 23.59 1.13
C THR A 108 15.70 22.49 0.87
N GLY A 109 15.41 21.59 -0.08
CA GLY A 109 16.18 20.39 -0.39
C GLY A 109 15.73 19.18 0.42
N VAL A 110 16.07 17.99 -0.08
CA VAL A 110 15.70 16.71 0.53
C VAL A 110 16.50 16.48 1.81
N GLN A 111 15.80 16.12 2.88
CA GLN A 111 16.36 15.97 4.23
C GLN A 111 16.16 14.56 4.76
N ARG A 112 17.18 14.01 5.43
CA ARG A 112 17.07 12.74 6.16
C ARG A 112 17.27 12.97 7.63
N TYR A 113 16.41 12.35 8.43
CA TYR A 113 16.40 12.44 9.88
C TYR A 113 16.53 11.06 10.51
N HIS A 114 17.20 11.01 11.66
CA HIS A 114 17.11 9.87 12.57
C HIS A 114 16.21 10.29 13.73
N ILE A 115 15.01 9.71 13.81
CA ILE A 115 13.93 10.21 14.65
C ILE A 115 14.11 9.75 16.10
N PHE A 116 14.11 10.69 17.03
CA PHE A 116 14.19 10.42 18.46
C PHE A 116 13.07 11.13 19.20
N GLN A 117 12.67 10.53 20.32
CA GLN A 117 11.65 11.12 21.15
C GLN A 117 12.21 12.33 21.90
N GLY A 118 11.50 13.46 21.80
CA GLY A 118 11.77 14.66 22.57
C GLY A 118 11.25 14.57 24.00
N ASN A 119 11.32 15.70 24.71
CA ASN A 119 10.76 15.83 26.06
C ASN A 119 9.32 16.37 26.05
N GLU A 120 8.86 16.89 24.91
CA GLU A 120 7.53 17.48 24.78
C GLU A 120 6.44 16.42 24.85
N THR A 121 5.34 16.77 25.50
CA THR A 121 4.15 15.92 25.56
C THR A 121 3.25 16.28 24.39
N TYR A 122 2.68 15.25 23.75
CA TYR A 122 1.78 15.45 22.63
C TYR A 122 0.54 16.23 23.05
N ASP A 123 0.23 17.28 22.30
CA ASP A 123 -0.98 18.06 22.47
C ASP A 123 -2.07 17.58 21.48
N PRO A 124 -3.14 16.92 21.97
CA PRO A 124 -4.24 16.46 21.13
C PRO A 124 -5.17 17.60 20.65
N HIS A 125 -4.95 18.83 21.11
CA HIS A 125 -5.74 20.00 20.72
C HIS A 125 -5.19 20.72 19.48
N LEU A 126 -3.99 20.36 19.01
CA LEU A 126 -3.43 20.90 17.77
C LEU A 126 -4.30 20.51 16.56
N ARG A 127 -4.34 21.42 15.59
CA ARG A 127 -5.10 21.28 14.34
C ARG A 127 -4.20 21.54 13.14
N LEU A 128 -4.72 21.27 11.95
CA LEU A 128 -3.99 21.45 10.70
C LEU A 128 -3.41 22.87 10.56
N GLU A 129 -4.14 23.89 11.01
CA GLU A 129 -3.72 25.29 10.95
C GLU A 129 -2.47 25.60 11.78
N ASP A 130 -2.17 24.78 12.79
CA ASP A 130 -0.95 24.90 13.59
C ASP A 130 0.25 24.35 12.82
N PHE A 131 0.07 23.27 12.07
CA PHE A 131 1.12 22.66 11.26
C PHE A 131 1.35 23.39 9.93
N GLN A 132 0.35 24.10 9.40
CA GLN A 132 0.52 24.99 8.24
C GLN A 132 1.51 26.14 8.51
N LYS A 133 1.76 26.47 9.77
CA LYS A 133 2.71 27.51 10.19
C LYS A 133 4.11 26.95 10.50
N LYS A 134 4.26 25.62 10.57
CA LYS A 134 5.52 24.94 10.86
C LYS A 134 6.36 24.78 9.60
N SER A 135 7.63 24.49 9.83
CA SER A 135 8.65 24.21 8.81
C SER A 135 9.59 23.12 9.31
N GLU A 136 10.57 22.75 8.49
CA GLU A 136 11.59 21.76 8.82
C GLU A 136 12.49 22.20 9.99
N LYS A 137 12.46 23.49 10.36
CA LYS A 137 13.15 24.02 11.55
C LYS A 137 12.49 23.62 12.85
N ASP A 138 11.22 23.21 12.80
CA ASP A 138 10.44 22.76 13.96
C ASP A 138 10.64 21.27 14.24
N ILE A 139 11.44 20.56 13.43
CA ILE A 139 11.83 19.17 13.64
C ILE A 139 13.01 19.14 14.62
N HIS A 140 12.85 18.42 15.74
CA HIS A 140 13.86 18.38 16.79
C HIS A 140 14.90 17.26 16.62
N SER A 141 14.55 16.24 15.85
CA SER A 141 15.42 15.11 15.55
C SER A 141 16.63 15.53 14.71
N PRO A 142 17.80 14.89 14.87
CA PRO A 142 18.99 15.22 14.11
C PRO A 142 18.79 15.11 12.60
N LEU A 143 19.11 16.19 11.89
CA LEU A 143 19.32 16.18 10.44
C LEU A 143 20.63 15.46 10.13
N VAL A 144 20.53 14.25 9.57
CA VAL A 144 21.69 13.37 9.36
C VAL A 144 22.23 13.41 7.94
N LYS A 145 21.43 13.87 6.99
CA LYS A 145 21.84 14.09 5.60
C LYS A 145 20.94 15.15 4.96
N TRP A 146 21.52 16.01 4.15
CA TRP A 146 20.82 17.00 3.34
C TRP A 146 21.33 16.95 1.91
N PHE A 147 20.42 17.16 0.96
CA PHE A 147 20.69 17.28 -0.46
C PHE A 147 20.11 18.60 -0.96
N PRO A 148 20.84 19.36 -1.79
CA PRO A 148 20.33 20.62 -2.30
C PRO A 148 19.12 20.40 -3.20
N GLU A 149 18.20 21.36 -3.19
CA GLU A 149 17.01 21.37 -4.05
C GLU A 149 17.36 21.35 -5.55
N THR A 150 18.37 22.12 -5.93
CA THR A 150 18.81 22.27 -7.33
C THR A 150 20.32 22.20 -7.44
N GLY A 151 20.81 22.01 -8.67
CA GLY A 151 22.24 21.96 -8.97
C GLY A 151 22.87 20.59 -8.72
N GLU A 152 24.20 20.57 -8.69
CA GLU A 152 24.98 19.35 -8.51
C GLU A 152 24.70 18.72 -7.14
N GLY A 153 24.40 17.42 -7.12
CA GLY A 153 24.06 16.68 -5.90
C GLY A 153 22.58 16.70 -5.51
N SER A 154 21.71 17.39 -6.26
CA SER A 154 20.25 17.32 -6.06
C SER A 154 19.68 15.94 -6.43
N LEU A 155 18.64 15.51 -5.69
CA LEU A 155 17.99 14.20 -5.85
C LEU A 155 16.54 14.31 -6.33
N ARG A 156 16.32 15.03 -7.43
CA ARG A 156 14.99 15.38 -7.96
C ARG A 156 14.13 14.24 -8.53
N ASN A 157 14.71 13.06 -8.77
CA ASN A 157 13.99 11.93 -9.35
C ASN A 157 13.53 10.97 -8.25
N GLN A 158 12.21 10.84 -8.04
CA GLN A 158 11.64 10.00 -6.98
C GLN A 158 12.17 8.57 -6.95
N LYS A 159 12.28 7.88 -8.10
CA LYS A 159 12.76 6.50 -8.17
C LYS A 159 14.20 6.36 -7.67
N LYS A 160 15.08 7.22 -8.19
CA LYS A 160 16.48 7.26 -7.77
C LYS A 160 16.61 7.66 -6.30
N ARG A 161 15.83 8.65 -5.87
CA ARG A 161 15.79 9.15 -4.49
C ARG A 161 15.41 8.04 -3.52
N PHE A 162 14.31 7.33 -3.78
CA PHE A 162 13.85 6.19 -2.98
C PHE A 162 14.89 5.06 -2.91
N GLN A 163 15.48 4.67 -4.05
CA GLN A 163 16.54 3.66 -4.06
C GLN A 163 17.75 4.09 -3.22
N GLU A 164 18.21 5.33 -3.38
CA GLU A 164 19.33 5.86 -2.61
C GLU A 164 19.01 5.98 -1.12
N PHE A 165 17.77 6.28 -0.76
CA PHE A 165 17.32 6.30 0.63
C PHE A 165 17.40 4.93 1.27
N LEU A 166 16.87 3.89 0.62
CA LEU A 166 16.89 2.53 1.15
C LEU A 166 18.31 1.98 1.28
N LEU A 167 19.13 2.07 0.22
CA LEU A 167 20.50 1.55 0.23
C LEU A 167 21.40 2.30 1.23
N TRP A 168 21.24 3.62 1.34
CA TRP A 168 21.94 4.41 2.35
C TRP A 168 21.49 4.03 3.77
N SER A 169 20.18 3.86 3.98
CA SER A 169 19.62 3.50 5.29
C SER A 169 20.10 2.13 5.72
N GLN A 170 20.13 1.14 4.82
CA GLN A 170 20.67 -0.19 5.10
C GLN A 170 22.13 -0.14 5.57
N LYS A 171 22.95 0.70 4.92
CA LYS A 171 24.37 0.86 5.26
C LYS A 171 24.57 1.60 6.59
N LYS A 172 23.71 2.58 6.89
CA LYS A 172 23.85 3.44 8.07
C LYS A 172 23.15 2.90 9.32
N TYR A 173 22.05 2.19 9.13
CA TYR A 173 21.20 1.64 10.18
C TYR A 173 20.88 0.17 9.90
N PRO A 174 21.90 -0.73 9.86
CA PRO A 174 21.66 -2.14 9.59
C PRO A 174 20.70 -2.74 10.62
N ALA A 175 19.66 -3.42 10.17
CA ALA A 175 18.72 -4.13 11.03
C ALA A 175 18.45 -5.54 10.51
N LYS A 176 17.96 -6.41 11.41
CA LYS A 176 17.50 -7.76 11.04
C LYS A 176 16.25 -7.67 10.17
N LYS A 177 15.30 -6.81 10.56
CA LYS A 177 14.00 -6.63 9.89
C LYS A 177 13.79 -5.18 9.49
N TYR A 178 13.08 -4.97 8.39
CA TYR A 178 12.73 -3.63 7.90
C TYR A 178 11.23 -3.47 7.73
N MET A 179 10.72 -2.37 8.27
CA MET A 179 9.45 -1.79 7.87
C MET A 179 9.75 -0.63 6.92
N VAL A 180 9.19 -0.65 5.72
CA VAL A 180 9.31 0.45 4.76
C VAL A 180 7.93 1.08 4.61
N VAL A 181 7.83 2.37 4.90
CA VAL A 181 6.63 3.17 4.76
C VAL A 181 6.82 4.15 3.62
N ILE A 182 5.94 4.10 2.62
CA ILE A 182 5.93 5.05 1.51
C ILE A 182 4.72 5.96 1.72
N TRP A 183 5.01 7.24 1.97
CA TRP A 183 4.05 8.24 2.40
C TRP A 183 3.85 9.31 1.33
N GLY A 184 2.60 9.69 1.09
CA GLY A 184 2.21 10.78 0.21
C GLY A 184 0.93 10.46 -0.56
N HIS A 185 0.73 11.11 -1.70
CA HIS A 185 -0.37 10.75 -2.59
C HIS A 185 -0.22 9.35 -3.16
N GLY A 186 -1.34 8.67 -3.36
CA GLY A 186 -1.41 7.34 -3.98
C GLY A 186 -2.55 7.26 -4.97
N GLU A 187 -2.31 6.55 -6.06
CA GLU A 187 -3.29 6.31 -7.12
C GLU A 187 -3.44 4.81 -7.44
N GLY A 188 -2.90 3.94 -6.58
CA GLY A 188 -2.92 2.49 -6.78
C GLY A 188 -1.99 2.06 -7.91
N TYR A 189 -2.28 0.91 -8.54
CA TYR A 189 -1.37 0.31 -9.52
C TYR A 189 -1.18 1.17 -10.78
N ILE A 190 -2.24 1.85 -11.23
CA ILE A 190 -2.34 2.43 -12.58
C ILE A 190 -3.10 3.78 -12.59
N GLY A 191 -3.48 4.32 -11.42
CA GLY A 191 -4.54 5.31 -11.29
C GLY A 191 -4.58 6.55 -12.18
N GLN A 192 -5.82 7.04 -12.18
CA GLN A 192 -6.47 7.90 -13.15
C GLN A 192 -6.06 9.35 -13.01
N HIS A 193 -5.40 9.87 -14.04
CA HIS A 193 -5.70 11.19 -14.56
C HIS A 193 -6.02 11.08 -16.05
N SER A 194 -7.22 10.59 -16.33
CA SER A 194 -7.83 10.85 -17.63
C SER A 194 -8.37 12.27 -17.62
N GLU A 195 -8.07 13.05 -18.66
CA GLU A 195 -8.70 14.35 -18.95
C GLU A 195 -10.21 14.21 -19.27
N THR A 196 -10.75 13.00 -19.25
CA THR A 196 -12.19 12.77 -19.29
C THR A 196 -12.75 12.94 -17.89
N PRO A 197 -13.74 13.83 -17.66
CA PRO A 197 -14.54 13.81 -16.44
C PRO A 197 -14.99 12.38 -16.16
N ASP A 198 -15.18 12.04 -14.87
CA ASP A 198 -15.70 10.72 -14.50
C ASP A 198 -16.91 10.42 -15.41
N LEU A 199 -16.76 9.42 -16.28
CA LEU A 199 -17.81 9.08 -17.24
C LEU A 199 -19.11 8.72 -16.50
N ARG A 200 -19.04 8.37 -15.21
CA ARG A 200 -20.20 8.17 -14.33
C ARG A 200 -20.98 9.46 -14.05
N GLU A 201 -20.34 10.62 -14.07
CA GLU A 201 -21.00 11.93 -13.98
C GLU A 201 -21.63 12.34 -15.32
N LEU A 202 -21.09 11.85 -16.44
CA LEU A 202 -21.48 12.25 -17.79
C LEU A 202 -22.51 11.32 -18.46
N LEU A 203 -22.65 10.07 -18.01
CA LEU A 203 -23.55 9.09 -18.61
C LEU A 203 -24.98 9.22 -18.03
N PRO A 204 -26.02 9.41 -18.88
CA PRO A 204 -27.41 9.35 -18.45
C PRO A 204 -27.72 7.98 -17.86
N ARG A 205 -28.18 7.93 -16.61
CA ARG A 205 -28.63 6.69 -15.97
C ARG A 205 -29.99 6.29 -16.54
N GLU A 206 -30.02 5.39 -17.51
CA GLU A 206 -31.27 4.76 -17.94
C GLU A 206 -31.83 3.87 -16.83
N LYS A 207 -33.14 4.01 -16.57
CA LYS A 207 -33.86 3.18 -15.60
C LYS A 207 -34.11 1.79 -16.17
N ALA A 208 -33.11 0.91 -16.11
CA ALA A 208 -33.33 -0.52 -16.26
C ALA A 208 -33.59 -1.18 -14.89
N THR A 209 -34.67 -1.94 -14.78
CA THR A 209 -35.06 -2.67 -13.55
C THR A 209 -34.64 -4.13 -13.66
N SER A 210 -33.67 -4.56 -12.85
CA SER A 210 -33.44 -6.00 -12.60
C SER A 210 -34.49 -6.53 -11.62
N ASN A 211 -35.05 -7.71 -11.91
CA ASN A 211 -36.01 -8.38 -11.03
C ASN A 211 -35.36 -9.15 -9.87
N LEU A 212 -34.02 -9.24 -9.84
CA LEU A 212 -33.27 -10.11 -8.91
C LEU A 212 -32.63 -9.34 -7.75
N LEU A 213 -32.30 -8.06 -7.95
CA LEU A 213 -31.64 -7.23 -6.94
C LEU A 213 -32.24 -5.84 -6.94
N ASN A 214 -32.90 -5.48 -5.84
CA ASN A 214 -33.42 -4.14 -5.67
C ASN A 214 -32.26 -3.15 -5.44
N ARG A 215 -32.35 -1.98 -6.06
CA ARG A 215 -31.30 -0.93 -6.11
C ARG A 215 -30.81 -0.51 -4.72
N ASP A 216 -31.70 -0.56 -3.73
CA ASP A 216 -31.43 -0.17 -2.35
C ASP A 216 -30.53 -1.19 -1.60
N MET A 217 -30.26 -2.36 -2.18
CA MET A 217 -29.44 -3.42 -1.56
C MET A 217 -27.94 -3.36 -1.89
N VAL A 218 -27.54 -2.49 -2.82
CA VAL A 218 -26.17 -2.47 -3.40
C VAL A 218 -25.51 -1.08 -3.25
N TYR A 219 -26.26 -0.09 -2.75
CA TYR A 219 -25.79 1.28 -2.67
C TYR A 219 -24.91 1.50 -1.44
N LEU A 220 -23.61 1.72 -1.66
CA LEU A 220 -22.74 2.40 -0.69
C LEU A 220 -22.76 3.89 -1.05
N ASP A 221 -23.44 4.66 -0.21
CA ASP A 221 -23.63 6.10 -0.32
C ASP A 221 -22.32 6.84 0.01
N LEU A 222 -21.33 6.80 -0.89
CA LEU A 222 -19.95 7.22 -0.56
C LEU A 222 -19.17 7.96 -1.65
N LEU A 223 -19.80 8.40 -2.74
CA LEU A 223 -19.07 9.06 -3.84
C LEU A 223 -19.33 10.57 -4.01
N ASP A 224 -19.96 11.22 -3.05
CA ASP A 224 -20.28 12.65 -3.17
C ASP A 224 -19.38 13.50 -2.25
N GLN A 225 -18.10 13.65 -2.62
CA GLN A 225 -17.25 14.81 -2.25
C GLN A 225 -15.81 14.63 -2.75
N MET A 226 -15.55 14.97 -4.01
CA MET A 226 -14.29 15.61 -4.42
C MET A 226 -14.47 16.20 -5.81
N ASP A 227 -14.23 17.50 -5.94
CA ASP A 227 -14.19 18.24 -7.21
C ASP A 227 -12.99 17.74 -8.05
N PRO A 228 -13.22 17.01 -9.17
CA PRO A 228 -12.14 16.48 -10.00
C PRO A 228 -11.30 17.59 -10.66
N ALA A 229 -11.80 18.83 -10.71
CA ALA A 229 -11.21 19.91 -11.48
C ALA A 229 -9.99 20.59 -10.81
N LYS A 230 -9.60 20.19 -9.59
CA LYS A 230 -8.55 20.89 -8.83
C LYS A 230 -7.14 20.31 -8.90
N PHE A 231 -6.98 19.14 -9.51
CA PHE A 231 -5.66 18.55 -9.73
C PHE A 231 -5.54 18.28 -11.22
N VAL A 232 -4.69 19.03 -11.90
CA VAL A 232 -4.36 18.77 -13.31
C VAL A 232 -2.85 18.91 -13.42
N ILE A 233 -2.15 17.77 -13.34
CA ILE A 233 -0.77 17.69 -13.80
C ILE A 233 -0.82 17.53 -15.32
N ALA A 234 -0.59 18.61 -16.04
CA ALA A 234 -0.52 18.57 -17.51
C ALA A 234 0.67 17.69 -17.96
N GLY A 235 0.38 16.63 -18.71
CA GLY A 235 1.33 15.60 -19.14
C GLY A 235 1.28 14.37 -18.21
N LYS A 236 0.27 13.51 -18.42
CA LYS A 236 -0.26 12.47 -17.52
C LYS A 236 0.79 11.57 -16.84
N PRO A 237 1.08 11.72 -15.54
CA PRO A 237 1.62 10.62 -14.74
C PRO A 237 0.52 9.57 -14.50
N PHE A 238 0.91 8.30 -14.41
CA PHE A 238 0.05 7.13 -14.53
C PHE A 238 0.24 6.23 -13.32
N GLY A 239 -0.76 6.20 -12.41
CA GLY A 239 -0.70 5.45 -11.16
C GLY A 239 0.55 5.64 -10.31
N GLY A 240 0.66 4.81 -9.29
CA GLY A 240 1.78 4.83 -8.37
C GLY A 240 1.52 5.67 -7.13
N VAL A 241 2.60 6.10 -6.49
CA VAL A 241 2.58 6.69 -5.16
C VAL A 241 3.71 7.70 -5.02
N ALA A 242 3.65 8.51 -3.96
CA ALA A 242 4.67 9.47 -3.58
C ALA A 242 4.95 10.47 -4.72
N PHE A 243 3.92 11.21 -5.11
CA PHE A 243 4.00 12.20 -6.17
C PHE A 243 4.73 13.47 -5.71
N ASP A 244 5.71 13.88 -6.50
CA ASP A 244 6.44 15.13 -6.38
C ASP A 244 5.92 16.08 -7.45
N TYR A 245 5.18 17.12 -7.04
CA TYR A 245 4.46 18.00 -7.97
C TYR A 245 5.38 19.03 -8.64
N SER A 246 6.41 19.48 -7.92
CA SER A 246 7.40 20.42 -8.44
C SER A 246 8.26 19.80 -9.52
N ASP A 247 8.72 18.57 -9.29
CA ASP A 247 9.63 17.87 -10.18
C ASP A 247 8.91 16.94 -11.17
N LYS A 248 7.59 16.76 -10.98
CA LYS A 248 6.70 15.95 -11.83
C LYS A 248 7.18 14.50 -11.91
N THR A 249 7.61 13.95 -10.78
CA THR A 249 8.05 12.55 -10.68
C THR A 249 7.28 11.80 -9.60
N TYR A 250 7.28 10.47 -9.68
CA TYR A 250 6.50 9.58 -8.82
C TYR A 250 7.16 8.20 -8.75
N LEU A 251 6.64 7.32 -7.88
CA LEU A 251 7.02 5.93 -7.78
C LEU A 251 5.92 5.03 -8.37
N ASP A 252 6.14 4.47 -9.56
CA ASP A 252 5.31 3.37 -10.06
C ASP A 252 5.65 2.03 -9.40
N ILE A 253 4.67 1.12 -9.38
CA ILE A 253 4.76 -0.16 -8.67
C ILE A 253 5.86 -1.08 -9.22
N PRO A 254 6.04 -1.24 -10.54
CA PRO A 254 7.16 -2.03 -11.08
C PRO A 254 8.53 -1.48 -10.67
N SER A 255 8.68 -0.15 -10.61
CA SER A 255 9.91 0.49 -10.14
C SER A 255 10.13 0.23 -8.65
N ILE A 256 9.09 0.30 -7.81
CA ILE A 256 9.17 -0.06 -6.39
C ILE A 256 9.64 -1.52 -6.24
N ARG A 257 9.01 -2.46 -6.97
CA ARG A 257 9.42 -3.87 -6.95
C ARG A 257 10.92 -4.02 -7.27
N LYS A 258 11.39 -3.41 -8.36
CA LYS A 258 12.81 -3.48 -8.77
C LYS A 258 13.74 -2.92 -7.69
N ILE A 259 13.38 -1.79 -7.09
CA ILE A 259 14.18 -1.12 -6.06
C ILE A 259 14.23 -1.98 -4.78
N LEU A 260 13.09 -2.55 -4.35
CA LEU A 260 13.06 -3.42 -3.17
C LEU A 260 13.77 -4.75 -3.41
N ALA A 261 13.71 -5.30 -4.62
CA ALA A 261 14.48 -6.49 -4.99
C ALA A 261 15.99 -6.24 -4.86
N ASP A 262 16.47 -5.08 -5.33
CA ASP A 262 17.87 -4.66 -5.19
C ASP A 262 18.26 -4.47 -3.70
N PHE A 263 17.41 -3.79 -2.93
CA PHE A 263 17.59 -3.63 -1.48
C PHE A 263 17.69 -4.97 -0.74
N ASN A 264 16.79 -5.91 -1.05
CA ASN A 264 16.78 -7.24 -0.45
C ASN A 264 18.02 -8.05 -0.85
N GLN A 265 18.45 -7.99 -2.11
CA GLN A 265 19.65 -8.70 -2.57
C GLN A 265 20.90 -8.31 -1.77
N HIS A 266 21.02 -7.04 -1.36
CA HIS A 266 22.13 -6.56 -0.52
C HIS A 266 22.06 -7.05 0.93
N ARG A 267 20.90 -7.52 1.41
CA ARG A 267 20.73 -8.08 2.77
C ARG A 267 21.01 -9.58 2.82
N GLY A 268 20.95 -10.26 1.68
CA GLY A 268 21.19 -11.70 1.54
C GLY A 268 20.17 -12.37 0.63
N LYS A 269 20.50 -13.58 0.17
CA LYS A 269 19.57 -14.40 -0.61
C LYS A 269 18.29 -14.66 0.19
N ASP A 270 17.16 -14.61 -0.49
CA ASP A 270 15.82 -14.91 0.05
C ASP A 270 15.35 -14.00 1.20
N THR A 271 15.95 -12.81 1.35
CA THR A 271 15.44 -11.79 2.27
C THR A 271 14.34 -10.95 1.60
N GLN A 272 13.40 -10.47 2.40
CA GLN A 272 12.31 -9.60 1.97
C GLN A 272 12.19 -8.43 2.93
N VAL A 273 11.56 -7.34 2.48
CA VAL A 273 11.07 -6.33 3.42
C VAL A 273 9.97 -6.96 4.25
N GLU A 274 10.12 -6.97 5.57
CA GLU A 274 9.16 -7.62 6.45
C GLU A 274 7.78 -6.97 6.32
N ILE A 275 7.68 -5.64 6.44
CA ILE A 275 6.42 -4.92 6.30
C ILE A 275 6.62 -3.78 5.29
N LEU A 276 5.89 -3.82 4.18
CA LEU A 276 5.75 -2.69 3.28
C LEU A 276 4.39 -2.04 3.55
N ALA A 277 4.41 -0.79 4.00
CA ALA A 277 3.21 -0.01 4.25
C ALA A 277 3.13 1.16 3.27
N PHE A 278 1.97 1.31 2.66
CA PHE A 278 1.62 2.51 1.93
C PHE A 278 0.74 3.37 2.84
N ASP A 279 1.30 4.50 3.26
CA ASP A 279 0.56 5.58 3.89
C ASP A 279 0.10 6.54 2.79
N ALA A 280 -0.76 5.99 1.94
CA ALA A 280 -1.21 6.58 0.69
C ALA A 280 -2.53 5.94 0.21
N CYS A 281 -3.31 6.71 -0.54
CA CYS A 281 -4.59 6.30 -1.09
C CYS A 281 -4.48 5.14 -2.10
N LEU A 282 -5.50 4.27 -2.15
CA LEU A 282 -5.73 3.28 -3.23
C LEU A 282 -4.65 2.19 -3.38
N MET A 283 -3.72 2.06 -2.44
CA MET A 283 -2.58 1.14 -2.57
C MET A 283 -2.91 -0.31 -2.18
N GLN A 284 -4.08 -0.57 -1.58
CA GLN A 284 -4.51 -1.91 -1.19
C GLN A 284 -5.34 -2.58 -2.28
N SER A 285 -4.65 -2.96 -3.36
CA SER A 285 -5.24 -3.69 -4.49
C SER A 285 -4.47 -4.97 -4.80
N LEU A 286 -5.14 -5.96 -5.39
CA LEU A 286 -4.49 -7.21 -5.79
C LEU A 286 -3.47 -7.01 -6.91
N GLU A 287 -3.61 -6.00 -7.75
CA GLU A 287 -2.62 -5.65 -8.76
C GLU A 287 -1.31 -5.18 -8.11
N VAL A 288 -1.40 -4.27 -7.14
CA VAL A 288 -0.25 -3.83 -6.34
C VAL A 288 0.36 -5.00 -5.58
N ALA A 289 -0.46 -5.77 -4.87
CA ALA A 289 0.00 -6.88 -4.05
C ALA A 289 0.69 -7.97 -4.88
N THR A 290 0.15 -8.31 -6.05
CA THR A 290 0.73 -9.35 -6.92
C THR A 290 2.06 -8.91 -7.51
N GLU A 291 2.25 -7.62 -7.80
CA GLU A 291 3.54 -7.10 -8.26
C GLU A 291 4.60 -7.15 -7.15
N LEU A 292 4.22 -6.99 -5.89
CA LEU A 292 5.14 -6.84 -4.75
C LEU A 292 5.35 -8.12 -3.92
N MET A 293 4.65 -9.22 -4.23
CA MET A 293 4.65 -10.45 -3.43
C MET A 293 6.00 -11.19 -3.34
N ASP A 294 6.97 -10.86 -4.19
CA ASP A 294 8.31 -11.43 -4.16
C ASP A 294 9.33 -10.57 -3.39
N VAL A 295 8.99 -9.31 -3.06
CA VAL A 295 9.91 -8.36 -2.39
C VAL A 295 9.49 -7.97 -0.98
N ALA A 296 8.26 -8.27 -0.57
CA ALA A 296 7.76 -8.01 0.78
C ALA A 296 7.06 -9.25 1.36
N SER A 297 6.99 -9.33 2.70
CA SER A 297 6.26 -10.40 3.40
C SER A 297 4.83 -10.00 3.75
N TYR A 298 4.64 -8.78 4.24
CA TYR A 298 3.33 -8.19 4.54
C TYR A 298 3.14 -6.88 3.78
N LEU A 299 1.93 -6.65 3.27
CA LEU A 299 1.53 -5.40 2.61
C LEU A 299 0.41 -4.73 3.41
N VAL A 300 0.61 -3.46 3.76
CA VAL A 300 -0.38 -2.63 4.46
C VAL A 300 -0.76 -1.44 3.58
N GLY A 301 -2.05 -1.11 3.53
CA GLY A 301 -2.56 0.01 2.76
C GLY A 301 -4.08 0.16 2.89
N SER A 302 -4.63 1.13 2.15
CA SER A 302 -6.08 1.38 2.04
C SER A 302 -6.59 1.11 0.63
N GLU A 303 -7.83 0.64 0.55
CA GLU A 303 -8.57 0.47 -0.70
C GLU A 303 -9.03 1.80 -1.30
N GLN A 304 -9.24 2.80 -0.44
CA GLN A 304 -9.84 4.08 -0.78
C GLN A 304 -8.92 5.25 -0.40
N ILE A 305 -9.34 6.45 -0.78
CA ILE A 305 -8.81 7.73 -0.28
C ILE A 305 -8.67 7.66 1.24
N GLN A 306 -7.44 7.84 1.70
CA GLN A 306 -7.10 7.91 3.11
C GLN A 306 -7.20 9.35 3.61
N ASN A 307 -7.26 9.49 4.92
CA ASN A 307 -7.01 10.76 5.58
C ASN A 307 -5.52 11.09 5.48
N TYR A 308 -5.23 12.37 5.30
CA TYR A 308 -3.88 12.91 5.30
C TYR A 308 -3.17 12.84 6.67
N LEU A 309 -3.88 12.55 7.77
CA LEU A 309 -3.30 12.25 9.10
C LEU A 309 -2.48 10.96 9.16
N GLY A 310 -2.51 10.15 8.10
CA GLY A 310 -1.66 8.99 7.95
C GLY A 310 -1.84 7.87 8.98
N LEU A 311 -0.81 7.03 9.13
CA LEU A 311 -0.75 5.97 10.12
C LEU A 311 -0.59 6.54 11.54
N PRO A 312 -1.10 5.85 12.58
CA PRO A 312 -0.90 6.27 13.96
C PRO A 312 0.52 5.96 14.46
N TYR A 313 1.50 6.69 13.92
CA TYR A 313 2.93 6.40 14.04
C TYR A 313 3.39 6.23 15.49
N ARG A 314 2.91 7.05 16.42
CA ARG A 314 3.34 6.92 17.82
C ARG A 314 2.91 5.59 18.42
N LYS A 315 1.64 5.20 18.23
CA LYS A 315 1.12 3.91 18.73
C LYS A 315 1.79 2.73 18.04
N LEU A 316 2.00 2.86 16.72
CA LEU A 316 2.68 1.85 15.91
C LEU A 316 4.11 1.61 16.43
N LEU A 317 4.89 2.68 16.61
CA LEU A 317 6.28 2.59 17.02
C LEU A 317 6.43 2.10 18.47
N ASP A 318 5.56 2.53 19.38
CA ASP A 318 5.50 1.98 20.75
C ASP A 318 5.19 0.48 20.75
N SER A 319 4.22 0.04 19.94
CA SER A 319 3.85 -1.37 19.85
C SER A 319 4.95 -2.24 19.24
N LEU A 320 5.63 -1.74 18.20
CA LEU A 320 6.75 -2.44 17.56
C LEU A 320 7.85 -2.77 18.58
N GLN A 321 8.07 -1.88 19.55
CA GLN A 321 9.09 -2.07 20.57
C GLN A 321 8.68 -3.05 21.65
N ARG A 322 7.38 -3.07 22.01
CA ARG A 322 6.82 -4.03 22.97
C ARG A 322 6.70 -5.42 22.35
N SER A 323 6.44 -5.51 21.05
CA SER A 323 6.22 -6.76 20.32
C SER A 323 6.88 -6.73 18.93
N PRO A 324 8.19 -7.03 18.82
CA PRO A 324 8.94 -6.97 17.57
C PRO A 324 8.71 -8.17 16.63
N GLU A 325 7.67 -8.99 16.90
CA GLU A 325 7.29 -10.11 16.04
C GLU A 325 6.53 -9.59 14.80
N SER A 326 6.95 -10.04 13.62
CA SER A 326 6.55 -9.43 12.34
C SER A 326 5.06 -9.62 12.06
N TYR A 327 4.52 -10.82 12.28
CA TYR A 327 3.10 -11.11 12.05
C TYR A 327 2.23 -10.31 13.02
N THR A 328 2.60 -10.26 14.30
CA THR A 328 1.90 -9.53 15.35
C THR A 328 1.86 -8.04 15.03
N MET A 329 3.00 -7.46 14.62
CA MET A 329 3.04 -6.06 14.22
C MET A 329 2.19 -5.81 12.97
N ALA A 330 2.35 -6.62 11.92
CA ALA A 330 1.58 -6.51 10.69
C ALA A 330 0.07 -6.58 10.98
N LYS A 331 -0.37 -7.51 11.82
CA LYS A 331 -1.76 -7.65 12.27
C LYS A 331 -2.26 -6.48 13.12
N GLN A 332 -1.38 -5.81 13.85
CA GLN A 332 -1.78 -4.73 14.75
C GLN A 332 -2.01 -3.41 14.02
N ILE A 333 -1.35 -3.16 12.88
CA ILE A 333 -1.42 -1.85 12.20
C ILE A 333 -2.88 -1.48 11.83
N PRO A 334 -3.67 -2.34 11.13
CA PRO A 334 -5.07 -2.00 10.83
C PRO A 334 -5.91 -1.80 12.09
N LEU A 335 -5.65 -2.59 13.14
CA LEU A 335 -6.40 -2.49 14.40
C LEU A 335 -6.12 -1.17 15.12
N MET A 336 -4.88 -0.67 15.07
CA MET A 336 -4.50 0.63 15.65
C MET A 336 -5.14 1.80 14.91
N VAL A 337 -5.19 1.74 13.58
CA VAL A 337 -5.91 2.73 12.77
C VAL A 337 -7.41 2.70 13.14
N GLY A 338 -8.00 1.50 13.24
CA GLY A 338 -9.39 1.36 13.69
C GLY A 338 -9.63 1.96 15.07
N GLN A 339 -8.70 1.79 16.01
CA GLN A 339 -8.78 2.42 17.34
C GLN A 339 -8.55 3.93 17.31
N ALA A 340 -7.72 4.44 16.40
CA ALA A 340 -7.47 5.87 16.25
C ALA A 340 -8.68 6.60 15.66
N TYR A 341 -9.49 5.90 14.86
CA TYR A 341 -10.74 6.38 14.28
C TYR A 341 -12.03 5.94 15.00
N ALA A 342 -11.93 5.15 16.07
CA ALA A 342 -13.08 4.82 16.92
C ALA A 342 -13.58 6.06 17.69
N ASP A 343 -14.78 5.98 18.29
CA ASP A 343 -15.35 7.04 19.12
C ASP A 343 -14.36 7.49 20.22
N GLY A 344 -13.99 8.77 20.19
CA GLY A 344 -13.02 9.36 21.12
C GLY A 344 -11.54 9.07 20.78
N GLY A 345 -11.27 8.36 19.68
CA GLY A 345 -9.94 8.21 19.10
C GLY A 345 -9.39 9.54 18.59
N TYR A 346 -8.08 9.74 18.69
CA TYR A 346 -7.47 11.05 18.43
C TYR A 346 -7.62 11.49 16.95
N GLN A 347 -7.52 10.56 15.99
CA GLN A 347 -7.71 10.89 14.58
C GLN A 347 -9.20 11.13 14.27
N ALA A 348 -10.13 10.42 14.93
CA ALA A 348 -11.57 10.70 14.82
C ALA A 348 -11.96 12.10 15.35
N VAL A 349 -11.29 12.59 16.39
CA VAL A 349 -11.54 13.94 16.93
C VAL A 349 -11.09 15.02 15.93
N VAL A 350 -9.99 14.79 15.22
CA VAL A 350 -9.47 15.72 14.22
C VAL A 350 -10.30 15.66 12.93
N ASP A 351 -10.69 14.47 12.49
CA ASP A 351 -11.50 14.27 11.29
C ASP A 351 -12.61 13.23 11.50
N PRO A 352 -13.78 13.69 12.01
CA PRO A 352 -14.94 12.83 12.23
C PRO A 352 -15.52 12.25 10.94
N LYS A 353 -15.31 12.90 9.79
CA LYS A 353 -15.81 12.37 8.51
C LYS A 353 -15.04 11.12 8.11
N MET A 354 -13.72 11.16 8.24
CA MET A 354 -12.87 10.02 7.90
C MET A 354 -13.04 8.83 8.83
N ALA A 355 -13.46 9.02 10.07
CA ALA A 355 -13.87 7.92 10.97
C ALA A 355 -14.96 7.02 10.34
N ARG A 356 -15.76 7.58 9.43
CA ARG A 356 -16.82 6.85 8.72
C ARG A 356 -16.32 6.07 7.53
N THR A 357 -15.29 6.54 6.84
CA THR A 357 -14.92 6.07 5.48
C THR A 357 -13.52 5.51 5.35
N PHE A 358 -12.73 5.47 6.43
CA PHE A 358 -11.39 4.87 6.36
C PHE A 358 -11.47 3.38 6.01
N THR A 359 -10.46 2.90 5.30
CA THR A 359 -10.20 1.47 5.10
C THR A 359 -8.73 1.22 5.32
N VAL A 360 -8.40 0.10 5.93
CA VAL A 360 -7.01 -0.34 6.03
C VAL A 360 -6.98 -1.85 6.21
N SER A 361 -6.01 -2.50 5.58
CA SER A 361 -5.82 -3.92 5.80
C SER A 361 -4.36 -4.34 5.71
N THR A 362 -4.12 -5.59 6.08
CA THR A 362 -2.82 -6.21 5.96
C THR A 362 -2.92 -7.55 5.27
N LEU A 363 -2.26 -7.67 4.13
CA LEU A 363 -2.12 -8.91 3.36
C LEU A 363 -0.86 -9.66 3.77
N ILE A 364 -0.98 -10.98 3.87
CA ILE A 364 0.12 -11.93 3.99
C ILE A 364 0.46 -12.40 2.58
N LEU A 365 1.48 -11.80 1.97
CA LEU A 365 1.75 -11.98 0.54
C LEU A 365 2.12 -13.43 0.18
N SER A 366 2.71 -14.17 1.12
CA SER A 366 3.03 -15.59 0.92
C SER A 366 1.79 -16.49 0.91
N GLU A 367 0.76 -16.18 1.70
CA GLU A 367 -0.52 -16.92 1.71
C GLU A 367 -1.35 -16.52 0.49
N MET A 368 -1.34 -15.23 0.13
CA MET A 368 -1.96 -14.73 -1.11
C MET A 368 -1.44 -15.47 -2.33
N ARG A 369 -0.10 -15.57 -2.48
CA ARG A 369 0.53 -16.27 -3.59
C ARG A 369 0.18 -17.76 -3.62
N ARG A 370 0.13 -18.41 -2.45
CA ARG A 370 -0.10 -19.87 -2.33
C ARG A 370 -1.57 -20.28 -2.45
N HIS A 371 -2.49 -19.40 -2.07
CA HIS A 371 -3.90 -19.75 -1.92
C HIS A 371 -4.84 -18.82 -2.70
N LEU A 372 -4.72 -17.50 -2.53
CA LEU A 372 -5.65 -16.58 -3.15
C LEU A 372 -5.47 -16.50 -4.67
N LEU A 373 -4.25 -16.35 -5.18
CA LEU A 373 -4.03 -16.24 -6.63
C LEU A 373 -4.50 -17.49 -7.40
N PRO A 374 -4.19 -18.74 -6.97
CA PRO A 374 -4.77 -19.93 -7.61
C PRO A 374 -6.30 -19.95 -7.55
N ALA A 375 -6.90 -19.62 -6.40
CA ALA A 375 -8.36 -19.59 -6.26
C ALA A 375 -9.01 -18.55 -7.18
N MET A 376 -8.37 -17.39 -7.38
CA MET A 376 -8.83 -16.36 -8.33
C MET A 376 -8.83 -16.86 -9.78
N LEU A 377 -7.87 -17.70 -10.16
CA LEU A 377 -7.83 -18.28 -11.51
C LEU A 377 -8.94 -19.32 -11.71
N GLU A 378 -9.15 -20.19 -10.71
CA GLU A 378 -10.27 -21.14 -10.74
C GLU A 378 -11.64 -20.43 -10.73
N LEU A 379 -11.75 -19.31 -9.99
CA LEU A 379 -12.92 -18.45 -10.01
C LEU A 379 -13.14 -17.83 -11.39
N SER A 380 -12.10 -17.32 -12.04
CA SER A 380 -12.19 -16.79 -13.41
C SER A 380 -12.75 -17.82 -14.37
N GLN A 381 -12.24 -19.07 -14.30
CA GLN A 381 -12.72 -20.17 -15.12
C GLN A 381 -14.22 -20.46 -14.89
N ALA A 382 -14.63 -20.54 -13.62
CA ALA A 382 -16.01 -20.83 -13.28
C ALA A 382 -16.96 -19.67 -13.64
N LEU A 383 -16.54 -18.41 -13.47
CA LEU A 383 -17.29 -17.24 -13.91
C LEU A 383 -17.51 -17.28 -15.42
N LYS A 384 -16.45 -17.53 -16.19
CA LYS A 384 -16.55 -17.65 -17.65
C LYS A 384 -17.53 -18.75 -18.06
N ALA A 385 -17.40 -19.95 -17.49
CA ALA A 385 -18.30 -21.06 -17.79
C ALA A 385 -19.76 -20.75 -17.44
N TYR A 386 -20.01 -20.10 -16.31
CA TYR A 386 -21.34 -19.66 -15.90
C TYR A 386 -21.91 -18.63 -16.87
N LEU A 387 -21.12 -17.64 -17.30
CA LEU A 387 -21.54 -16.62 -18.25
C LEU A 387 -21.85 -17.17 -19.66
N GLU A 388 -21.16 -18.23 -20.08
CA GLU A 388 -21.36 -18.87 -21.38
C GLU A 388 -22.55 -19.84 -21.42
N GLU A 389 -23.05 -20.29 -20.26
CA GLU A 389 -24.10 -21.30 -20.15
C GLU A 389 -25.51 -20.77 -20.50
N ASP A 390 -25.81 -19.53 -20.10
CA ASP A 390 -27.11 -18.88 -20.31
C ASP A 390 -26.90 -17.43 -20.75
N PHE A 391 -27.56 -17.05 -21.85
CA PHE A 391 -27.46 -15.70 -22.43
C PHE A 391 -27.95 -14.59 -21.48
N THR A 392 -28.73 -14.93 -20.44
CA THR A 392 -29.20 -13.98 -19.42
C THR A 392 -28.14 -13.67 -18.35
N HIS A 393 -27.22 -14.59 -18.04
CA HIS A 393 -26.21 -14.40 -17.00
C HIS A 393 -25.29 -13.18 -17.24
N PRO A 394 -24.79 -12.93 -18.47
CA PRO A 394 -24.02 -11.72 -18.75
C PRO A 394 -24.80 -10.43 -18.50
N MET A 395 -26.11 -10.42 -18.78
CA MET A 395 -26.94 -9.22 -18.57
C MET A 395 -27.13 -8.94 -17.08
N GLU A 396 -27.43 -9.98 -16.31
CA GLU A 396 -27.62 -9.90 -14.86
C GLU A 396 -26.33 -9.47 -14.14
N LEU A 397 -25.20 -10.10 -14.47
CA LEU A 397 -23.92 -9.73 -13.87
C LEU A 397 -23.49 -8.32 -14.28
N SER A 398 -23.67 -7.93 -15.56
CA SER A 398 -23.37 -6.57 -16.01
C SER A 398 -24.18 -5.54 -15.25
N TYR A 399 -25.47 -5.78 -15.04
CA TYR A 399 -26.32 -4.88 -14.25
C TYR A 399 -25.81 -4.74 -12.81
N ILE A 400 -25.45 -5.86 -12.16
CA ILE A 400 -24.88 -5.85 -10.81
C ILE A 400 -23.59 -5.04 -10.76
N LEU A 401 -22.69 -5.21 -11.73
CA LEU A 401 -21.45 -4.46 -11.79
C LEU A 401 -21.71 -2.96 -12.01
N GLN A 402 -22.68 -2.58 -12.84
CA GLN A 402 -23.04 -1.17 -13.04
C GLN A 402 -23.58 -0.52 -11.76
N GLU A 403 -24.42 -1.23 -11.02
CA GLU A 403 -25.09 -0.69 -9.82
C GLU A 403 -24.28 -0.86 -8.54
N SER A 404 -23.29 -1.74 -8.51
CA SER A 404 -22.45 -1.94 -7.32
C SER A 404 -21.41 -0.84 -7.15
N ALA A 405 -21.13 -0.50 -5.90
CA ALA A 405 -20.11 0.46 -5.56
C ALA A 405 -18.72 -0.02 -6.00
N SER A 406 -17.91 0.92 -6.47
CA SER A 406 -16.47 0.75 -6.63
C SER A 406 -15.76 1.95 -6.03
N PHE A 407 -14.54 1.74 -5.58
CA PHE A 407 -13.62 2.80 -5.27
C PHE A 407 -13.06 3.45 -6.55
N ARG A 408 -12.28 4.52 -6.37
CA ARG A 408 -11.61 5.21 -7.47
C ARG A 408 -10.72 4.23 -8.24
N GLY A 409 -10.61 4.41 -9.56
CA GLY A 409 -9.87 3.49 -10.41
C GLY A 409 -10.54 2.12 -10.56
N GLU A 410 -11.88 2.06 -10.45
CA GLU A 410 -12.69 0.85 -10.67
C GLU A 410 -12.29 -0.34 -9.78
N GLY A 411 -11.63 -0.07 -8.65
CA GLY A 411 -11.31 -1.08 -7.65
C GLY A 411 -12.56 -1.46 -6.86
N ARG A 412 -12.87 -2.76 -6.79
CA ARG A 412 -13.96 -3.29 -5.96
C ARG A 412 -13.38 -4.14 -4.85
N ASP A 413 -13.87 -3.99 -3.62
CA ASP A 413 -13.53 -4.91 -2.53
C ASP A 413 -13.87 -6.33 -2.98
N LEU A 414 -12.87 -7.21 -2.99
CA LEU A 414 -12.99 -8.56 -3.50
C LEU A 414 -14.00 -9.37 -2.68
N GLY A 415 -14.04 -9.17 -1.38
CA GLY A 415 -14.97 -9.87 -0.50
C GLY A 415 -16.41 -9.52 -0.84
N ILE A 416 -16.74 -8.22 -0.95
CA ILE A 416 -18.06 -7.73 -1.34
C ILE A 416 -18.46 -8.29 -2.71
N PHE A 417 -17.55 -8.30 -3.69
CA PHE A 417 -17.83 -8.88 -5.00
C PHE A 417 -18.21 -10.37 -4.89
N LEU A 418 -17.40 -11.17 -4.18
CA LEU A 418 -17.68 -12.60 -3.96
C LEU A 418 -19.02 -12.82 -3.23
N GLY A 419 -19.32 -12.02 -2.21
CA GLY A 419 -20.61 -12.06 -1.50
C GLY A 419 -21.79 -11.72 -2.41
N THR A 420 -21.57 -10.83 -3.38
CA THR A 420 -22.58 -10.44 -4.37
C THR A 420 -22.88 -11.59 -5.34
N ILE A 421 -21.85 -12.29 -5.82
CA ILE A 421 -22.02 -13.49 -6.66
C ILE A 421 -22.76 -14.59 -5.89
N LEU A 422 -22.43 -14.85 -4.62
CA LEU A 422 -23.18 -15.82 -3.81
C LEU A 422 -24.66 -15.47 -3.69
N LYS A 423 -24.98 -14.19 -3.54
CA LYS A 423 -26.37 -13.73 -3.46
C LYS A 423 -27.10 -13.93 -4.80
N LEU A 424 -26.46 -13.60 -5.92
CA LEU A 424 -27.02 -13.86 -7.24
C LEU A 424 -27.35 -15.36 -7.43
N LEU A 425 -26.40 -16.24 -7.10
CA LEU A 425 -26.60 -17.69 -7.20
C LEU A 425 -27.70 -18.19 -6.25
N TYR A 426 -27.79 -17.64 -5.05
CA TYR A 426 -28.86 -17.97 -4.11
C TYR A 426 -30.25 -17.60 -4.64
N GLU A 427 -30.41 -16.42 -5.24
CA GLU A 427 -31.68 -16.00 -5.84
C GLU A 427 -32.03 -16.85 -7.08
N GLU A 428 -31.03 -17.20 -7.90
CA GLU A 428 -31.20 -18.11 -9.03
C GLU A 428 -31.72 -19.50 -8.58
N GLU A 429 -31.08 -20.09 -7.57
CA GLU A 429 -31.46 -21.38 -6.99
C GLU A 429 -32.91 -21.36 -6.49
N ARG A 430 -33.33 -20.26 -5.87
CA ARG A 430 -34.72 -20.11 -5.38
C ARG A 430 -35.75 -19.98 -6.49
N GLN A 431 -35.40 -19.34 -7.61
CA GLN A 431 -36.34 -19.04 -8.68
C GLN A 431 -36.48 -20.18 -9.68
N ARG A 432 -35.36 -20.78 -10.08
CA ARG A 432 -35.32 -21.76 -11.19
C ARG A 432 -34.44 -22.99 -10.94
N GLY A 433 -33.78 -23.07 -9.79
CA GLY A 433 -32.78 -24.10 -9.48
C GLY A 433 -31.43 -23.75 -10.09
N LEU A 434 -30.35 -24.14 -9.41
CA LEU A 434 -28.99 -23.81 -9.82
C LEU A 434 -28.51 -24.75 -10.93
N SER A 435 -27.85 -24.21 -11.95
CA SER A 435 -27.23 -24.99 -13.01
C SER A 435 -25.94 -25.69 -12.55
N VAL A 436 -25.37 -26.56 -13.40
CA VAL A 436 -24.08 -27.21 -13.12
C VAL A 436 -22.96 -26.16 -13.06
N ALA A 437 -22.95 -25.18 -13.97
CA ALA A 437 -21.97 -24.10 -13.92
C ALA A 437 -22.18 -23.19 -12.70
N GLY A 438 -23.44 -22.96 -12.29
CA GLY A 438 -23.78 -22.22 -11.08
C GLY A 438 -23.31 -22.93 -9.80
N GLU A 439 -23.45 -24.24 -9.70
CA GLU A 439 -22.94 -25.04 -8.57
C GLU A 439 -21.42 -24.97 -8.45
N GLU A 440 -20.72 -25.11 -9.59
CA GLU A 440 -19.27 -24.99 -9.65
C GLU A 440 -18.82 -23.57 -9.28
N LEU A 441 -19.48 -22.53 -9.81
CA LEU A 441 -19.20 -21.14 -9.47
C LEU A 441 -19.39 -20.89 -7.96
N ARG A 442 -20.49 -21.37 -7.37
CA ARG A 442 -20.74 -21.27 -5.92
C ARG A 442 -19.58 -21.87 -5.12
N SER A 443 -19.11 -23.06 -5.51
CA SER A 443 -17.96 -23.73 -4.91
C SER A 443 -16.67 -22.90 -5.03
N LYS A 444 -16.37 -22.38 -6.22
CA LYS A 444 -15.17 -21.55 -6.45
C LYS A 444 -15.21 -20.22 -5.71
N VAL A 445 -16.37 -19.59 -5.60
CA VAL A 445 -16.55 -18.37 -4.80
C VAL A 445 -16.29 -18.65 -3.32
N GLN A 446 -16.81 -19.75 -2.77
CA GLN A 446 -16.56 -20.15 -1.37
C GLN A 446 -15.08 -20.45 -1.12
N ASN A 447 -14.41 -21.16 -2.05
CA ASN A 447 -12.97 -21.43 -1.95
C ASN A 447 -12.15 -20.14 -2.00
N THR A 448 -12.52 -19.20 -2.87
CA THR A 448 -11.86 -17.89 -2.98
C THR A 448 -12.05 -17.06 -1.72
N LEU A 449 -13.23 -17.08 -1.10
CA LEU A 449 -13.48 -16.43 0.19
C LEU A 449 -12.59 -16.99 1.31
N GLN A 450 -12.44 -18.31 1.38
CA GLN A 450 -11.54 -18.94 2.36
C GLN A 450 -10.08 -18.59 2.11
N ALA A 451 -9.65 -18.60 0.85
CA ALA A 451 -8.30 -18.23 0.45
C ALA A 451 -8.02 -16.74 0.73
N LEU A 452 -9.00 -15.87 0.51
CA LEU A 452 -8.94 -14.45 0.85
C LEU A 452 -8.78 -14.28 2.36
N GLN A 453 -9.66 -14.87 3.17
CA GLN A 453 -9.57 -14.81 4.63
C GLN A 453 -8.19 -15.26 5.16
N ARG A 454 -7.65 -16.34 4.60
CA ARG A 454 -6.32 -16.86 4.95
C ARG A 454 -5.18 -15.92 4.56
N SER A 455 -5.39 -15.12 3.52
CA SER A 455 -4.41 -14.15 3.03
C SER A 455 -4.44 -12.83 3.79
N MET A 456 -5.40 -12.62 4.69
CA MET A 456 -5.51 -11.41 5.51
C MET A 456 -4.95 -11.65 6.91
N ALA A 457 -4.04 -10.79 7.36
CA ALA A 457 -3.64 -10.76 8.77
C ALA A 457 -4.72 -10.07 9.63
N SER A 458 -5.25 -8.96 9.12
CA SER A 458 -6.29 -8.13 9.75
C SER A 458 -6.78 -7.06 8.79
N TYR A 459 -7.90 -6.44 9.13
CA TYR A 459 -8.45 -5.27 8.45
C TYR A 459 -9.26 -4.44 9.45
N ALA A 460 -9.43 -3.15 9.16
CA ALA A 460 -10.31 -2.24 9.86
C ALA A 460 -10.90 -1.25 8.87
N TYR A 461 -12.08 -0.73 9.17
CA TYR A 461 -12.80 0.18 8.30
C TYR A 461 -13.82 1.00 9.10
N GLY A 462 -14.23 2.13 8.53
CA GLY A 462 -15.16 3.05 9.16
C GLY A 462 -16.63 2.61 9.14
N ASP A 463 -17.46 3.33 9.88
CA ASP A 463 -18.88 3.00 10.09
C ASP A 463 -19.75 3.04 8.84
N ALA A 464 -19.32 3.69 7.76
CA ALA A 464 -20.08 3.73 6.51
C ALA A 464 -20.13 2.34 5.83
N TYR A 465 -19.19 1.47 6.19
CA TYR A 465 -19.18 0.06 5.79
C TYR A 465 -19.81 -0.84 6.88
N VAL A 466 -20.32 -0.26 7.97
CA VAL A 466 -21.07 -0.92 9.04
C VAL A 466 -22.49 -0.34 9.09
N ASN A 467 -23.31 -0.76 8.13
CA ASN A 467 -24.78 -0.77 8.15
C ASN A 467 -25.49 0.31 9.01
N PRO A 468 -26.04 1.38 8.43
CA PRO A 468 -26.78 2.39 9.18
C PRO A 468 -28.17 1.86 9.58
N GLY A 469 -28.31 1.41 10.83
CA GLY A 469 -29.57 1.45 11.59
C GLY A 469 -30.49 0.23 11.54
N THR A 470 -30.86 -0.25 12.73
CA THR A 470 -32.23 -0.56 13.22
C THR A 470 -33.36 -1.18 12.38
N ASP A 471 -33.26 -1.42 11.07
CA ASP A 471 -34.32 -2.13 10.33
C ASP A 471 -33.82 -3.45 9.72
N GLU A 472 -34.68 -4.46 9.79
CA GLU A 472 -34.38 -5.88 9.61
C GLU A 472 -34.06 -6.29 8.16
N ASN A 473 -33.98 -5.35 7.22
CA ASN A 473 -33.66 -5.59 5.81
C ASN A 473 -32.24 -5.13 5.46
N ARG A 474 -31.24 -5.84 6.00
CA ARG A 474 -29.83 -5.43 5.99
C ARG A 474 -29.04 -5.94 4.79
N SER A 475 -28.15 -5.08 4.27
CA SER A 475 -27.16 -5.37 3.21
C SER A 475 -26.24 -6.53 3.59
N TYR A 476 -26.62 -7.74 3.15
CA TYR A 476 -25.88 -9.02 3.28
C TYR A 476 -24.38 -8.94 2.94
N LEU A 477 -23.97 -7.94 2.17
CA LEU A 477 -22.62 -7.78 1.64
C LEU A 477 -21.58 -7.27 2.66
N LEU A 478 -22.00 -6.61 3.75
CA LEU A 478 -21.04 -6.00 4.68
C LEU A 478 -20.29 -7.02 5.56
N GLY A 479 -20.82 -8.23 5.74
CA GLY A 479 -20.07 -9.35 6.34
C GLY A 479 -18.89 -9.82 5.47
N PHE A 480 -18.89 -9.45 4.19
CA PHE A 480 -17.88 -9.88 3.25
C PHE A 480 -16.74 -8.88 3.05
N PHE A 481 -16.84 -7.62 3.48
CA PHE A 481 -15.75 -6.65 3.34
C PHE A 481 -14.42 -7.19 3.91
N LYS A 482 -13.33 -7.05 3.17
CA LYS A 482 -11.98 -7.51 3.60
C LYS A 482 -10.90 -6.43 3.45
N GLY A 483 -11.17 -5.30 2.81
CA GLY A 483 -10.19 -4.23 2.69
C GLY A 483 -9.09 -4.57 1.68
N VAL A 484 -9.39 -5.32 0.61
CA VAL A 484 -8.52 -5.45 -0.56
C VAL A 484 -9.33 -5.42 -1.86
N THR A 485 -8.93 -4.53 -2.76
CA THR A 485 -9.61 -4.35 -4.04
C THR A 485 -9.05 -5.22 -5.16
N VAL A 486 -9.86 -5.42 -6.19
CA VAL A 486 -9.44 -5.89 -7.51
C VAL A 486 -10.16 -5.07 -8.58
N TRP A 487 -9.49 -4.82 -9.70
CA TRP A 487 -10.08 -4.11 -10.84
C TRP A 487 -11.17 -4.95 -11.49
N ILE A 488 -12.41 -4.47 -11.36
CA ILE A 488 -13.60 -5.04 -11.97
C ILE A 488 -14.45 -3.87 -12.49
N PRO A 489 -14.27 -3.44 -13.74
CA PRO A 489 -14.99 -2.30 -14.30
C PRO A 489 -16.51 -2.56 -14.33
N GLY A 490 -17.28 -1.49 -14.17
CA GLY A 490 -18.74 -1.57 -14.13
C GLY A 490 -19.40 -1.70 -15.50
N ASN A 491 -18.73 -1.30 -16.57
CA ASN A 491 -19.32 -1.26 -17.92
C ASN A 491 -18.23 -1.38 -19.01
N PRO A 492 -18.62 -1.60 -20.27
CA PRO A 492 -17.70 -1.70 -21.41
C PRO A 492 -16.78 -0.49 -21.59
N ASP A 493 -17.27 0.74 -21.43
CA ASP A 493 -16.47 1.95 -21.63
C ASP A 493 -15.31 2.04 -20.62
N LEU A 494 -15.61 1.75 -19.35
CA LEU A 494 -14.60 1.72 -18.27
C LEU A 494 -13.61 0.56 -18.45
N PHE A 495 -14.06 -0.57 -19.00
CA PHE A 495 -13.18 -1.69 -19.34
C PHE A 495 -12.21 -1.31 -20.47
N LEU A 496 -12.74 -0.85 -21.61
CA LEU A 496 -11.96 -0.48 -22.78
C LEU A 496 -10.98 0.67 -22.51
N ALA A 497 -11.36 1.61 -21.64
CA ALA A 497 -10.49 2.71 -21.23
C ALA A 497 -9.17 2.24 -20.60
N ARG A 498 -9.14 1.06 -19.97
CA ARG A 498 -8.00 0.59 -19.17
C ARG A 498 -7.51 -0.82 -19.47
N GLU A 499 -8.17 -1.58 -20.35
CA GLU A 499 -7.82 -2.97 -20.65
C GLU A 499 -6.34 -3.14 -21.05
N LYS A 500 -5.86 -2.31 -21.99
CA LYS A 500 -4.47 -2.36 -22.49
C LYS A 500 -3.45 -2.15 -21.36
N GLU A 501 -3.80 -1.34 -20.39
CA GLU A 501 -2.96 -0.97 -19.26
C GLU A 501 -2.98 -2.07 -18.19
N MET A 502 -4.18 -2.48 -17.78
CA MET A 502 -4.38 -3.49 -16.75
C MET A 502 -3.83 -4.85 -17.18
N SER A 503 -3.92 -5.19 -18.47
CA SER A 503 -3.31 -6.41 -19.03
C SER A 503 -1.78 -6.48 -18.89
N THR A 504 -1.11 -5.40 -18.47
CA THR A 504 0.34 -5.42 -18.14
C THR A 504 0.63 -5.76 -16.68
N ALA A 505 -0.35 -5.71 -15.77
CA ALA A 505 -0.10 -6.00 -14.36
C ALA A 505 0.23 -7.48 -14.14
N ALA A 506 1.05 -7.77 -13.12
CA ALA A 506 1.42 -9.15 -12.80
C ALA A 506 0.21 -10.08 -12.61
N LEU A 507 -0.90 -9.57 -12.03
CA LEU A 507 -2.14 -10.32 -11.84
C LEU A 507 -2.71 -10.89 -13.16
N PHE A 508 -2.62 -10.12 -14.25
CA PHE A 508 -3.18 -10.49 -15.56
C PHE A 508 -2.15 -11.21 -16.45
N THR A 509 -0.87 -11.18 -16.08
CA THR A 509 0.23 -11.77 -16.83
C THR A 509 0.85 -12.99 -16.16
N LEU A 510 0.21 -13.53 -15.11
CA LEU A 510 0.65 -14.75 -14.43
C LEU A 510 0.95 -15.84 -15.48
N LYS A 511 2.21 -16.29 -15.53
CA LYS A 511 2.68 -17.25 -16.53
C LYS A 511 2.17 -18.64 -16.19
N GLY A 512 1.66 -19.34 -17.20
CA GLY A 512 1.22 -20.74 -17.07
C GLY A 512 -0.18 -20.92 -16.47
N SER A 513 -0.95 -19.83 -16.31
CA SER A 513 -2.32 -19.85 -15.80
C SER A 513 -3.32 -19.48 -16.89
N GLU A 514 -3.63 -20.44 -17.76
CA GLU A 514 -4.83 -20.37 -18.59
C GLU A 514 -5.95 -21.13 -17.86
N PRO A 515 -7.13 -20.52 -17.61
CA PRO A 515 -7.52 -19.15 -17.98
C PRO A 515 -6.95 -18.08 -17.04
N LYS A 516 -6.85 -16.85 -17.55
CA LYS A 516 -6.39 -15.67 -16.81
C LYS A 516 -7.55 -14.99 -16.09
N TRP A 517 -7.24 -14.12 -15.13
CA TRP A 517 -8.27 -13.32 -14.44
C TRP A 517 -9.09 -12.43 -15.39
N GLN A 518 -8.51 -11.90 -16.48
CA GLN A 518 -9.27 -11.04 -17.42
C GLN A 518 -10.28 -11.78 -18.30
N ASP A 519 -10.20 -13.11 -18.43
CA ASP A 519 -10.90 -13.80 -19.51
C ASP A 519 -12.43 -13.70 -19.39
N TRP A 520 -12.96 -13.74 -18.16
CA TRP A 520 -14.38 -13.53 -17.91
C TRP A 520 -14.81 -12.06 -18.11
N LEU A 521 -13.91 -11.10 -17.82
CA LEU A 521 -14.18 -9.67 -18.04
C LEU A 521 -14.30 -9.37 -19.53
N SER A 522 -13.37 -9.89 -20.35
CA SER A 522 -13.42 -9.72 -21.80
C SER A 522 -14.67 -10.36 -22.40
N GLY A 523 -15.12 -11.51 -21.87
CA GLY A 523 -16.38 -12.14 -22.31
C GLY A 523 -17.63 -11.35 -21.91
N LEU A 524 -17.59 -10.65 -20.78
CA LEU A 524 -18.72 -9.88 -20.25
C LEU A 524 -18.83 -8.46 -20.84
N LEU A 525 -17.70 -7.78 -21.02
CA LEU A 525 -17.63 -6.33 -21.23
C LEU A 525 -17.04 -5.93 -22.59
N SER A 526 -16.54 -6.86 -23.40
CA SER A 526 -16.16 -6.53 -24.78
C SER A 526 -17.42 -6.25 -25.62
N PRO A 527 -17.37 -5.32 -26.59
CA PRO A 527 -18.43 -5.16 -27.56
C PRO A 527 -18.70 -6.49 -28.28
N VAL A 528 -19.97 -6.86 -28.41
CA VAL A 528 -20.36 -7.97 -29.30
C VAL A 528 -20.16 -7.49 -30.73
N GLU A 529 -19.26 -8.14 -31.48
CA GLU A 529 -19.03 -7.87 -32.90
C GLU A 529 -20.25 -8.18 -33.77
#